data_AF-A0A9D1KRT9-F1
#
_entry.id   AF-A0A9D1KRT9-F1
#
_cell.length_a   1.000
_cell.length_b   1.000
_cell.length_c   1.000
_cell.angle_alpha   90.00
_cell.angle_beta   90.00
_cell.angle_gamma   90.00
#
_symmetry.space_group_name_H-M   'P 1'
#
loop_
_entity.id
_entity.type
_entity.pdbx_description
1 polymer ?
#
loop_
_entity_poly.entity_id
_entity_poly.type
_entity_poly.pdbx_seq_one_letter_code
_entity_poly.pdbx_strand_id
1 'polypeptide(L)'
;FTCAAHPLRKHQRLKEEQHTLPYISGCVVSMVHAKVADNIADAKGLKSAAYRITLPLTARAGKKADSLFPVLAGVCQDMNRQQAVVEAAPDTSLDAAAEPSAHALSKMMTALSENPMEQRILERFGYLLGRWIYFVDALDDLDDDLKDNGFNPFLRKFQVTGEMTDEKKQQIHQYGRELLNITAAEMAAAYELLELKRFKSILDNIVYLGLTASMERVFSRKNKNPQSSEDLSPSSVSLT
;
A
#
# COMPACT_ATOMS: atom_id res chain seq x y z
N PHE A 1 19.86 -20.29 10.65
CA PHE A 1 19.36 -19.05 11.27
C PHE A 1 18.27 -19.40 12.27
N THR A 2 18.15 -18.67 13.38
CA THR A 2 17.06 -18.80 14.35
C THR A 2 16.10 -17.63 14.15
N CYS A 3 14.83 -17.90 13.85
CA CYS A 3 13.81 -16.87 13.65
C CYS A 3 13.22 -16.46 15.02
N ALA A 4 12.78 -15.21 15.16
CA ALA A 4 12.10 -14.73 16.37
C ALA A 4 10.85 -15.57 16.72
N ALA A 5 10.14 -16.09 15.71
CA ALA A 5 8.98 -16.97 15.91
C ALA A 5 9.36 -18.39 16.38
N HIS A 6 10.59 -18.84 16.12
CA HIS A 6 11.08 -20.18 16.48
C HIS A 6 12.53 -20.09 16.99
N PRO A 7 12.75 -19.48 18.17
CA PRO A 7 14.09 -19.15 18.66
C PRO A 7 14.94 -20.40 18.94
N LEU A 8 14.29 -21.54 19.21
CA LEU A 8 14.94 -22.81 19.54
C LEU A 8 15.17 -23.73 18.32
N ARG A 9 14.65 -23.39 17.14
CA ARG A 9 14.81 -24.21 15.93
C ARG A 9 15.76 -23.55 14.94
N LYS A 10 16.75 -24.30 14.48
CA LYS A 10 17.64 -23.86 13.40
C LYS A 10 16.94 -24.08 12.07
N HIS A 11 16.70 -22.98 11.35
CA HIS A 11 16.20 -23.00 9.99
C HIS A 11 17.33 -22.89 8.98
N GLN A 12 17.15 -23.54 7.83
CA GLN A 12 18.01 -23.34 6.67
C GLN A 12 17.92 -21.87 6.24
N ARG A 13 19.06 -21.28 5.91
CA ARG A 13 19.16 -19.93 5.36
C ARG A 13 19.50 -20.09 3.89
N LEU A 14 18.72 -19.47 3.01
CA LEU A 14 19.12 -19.35 1.60
C LEU A 14 20.47 -18.62 1.58
N LYS A 15 21.52 -19.30 1.11
CA LYS A 15 22.78 -18.64 0.76
C LYS A 15 22.55 -18.06 -0.62
N GLU A 16 22.41 -16.74 -0.69
CA GLU A 16 22.11 -16.09 -1.95
C GLU A 16 23.37 -15.61 -2.63
N GLU A 17 23.44 -15.89 -3.93
CA GLU A 17 24.42 -15.34 -4.86
C GLU A 17 23.95 -14.00 -5.46
N GLN A 18 22.66 -13.64 -5.29
CA GLN A 18 22.03 -12.47 -5.90
C GLN A 18 21.60 -11.43 -4.86
N HIS A 19 21.83 -10.15 -5.16
CA HIS A 19 21.55 -9.01 -4.27
C HIS A 19 20.06 -8.64 -4.12
N THR A 20 19.14 -9.35 -4.79
CA THR A 20 17.72 -8.97 -4.91
C THR A 20 16.91 -9.13 -3.63
N LEU A 21 16.96 -10.27 -2.95
CA LEU A 21 16.15 -10.49 -1.74
C LEU A 21 16.59 -9.61 -0.56
N PRO A 22 17.91 -9.38 -0.32
CA PRO A 22 18.34 -8.39 0.66
C PRO A 22 17.82 -6.99 0.34
N TYR A 23 17.81 -6.61 -0.94
CA TYR A 23 17.27 -5.33 -1.40
C TYR A 23 15.76 -5.20 -1.14
N ILE A 24 14.96 -6.18 -1.56
CA ILE A 24 13.50 -6.20 -1.31
C ILE A 24 13.20 -6.15 0.19
N SER A 25 13.95 -6.91 0.99
CA SER A 25 13.84 -6.88 2.46
C SER A 25 14.19 -5.49 3.01
N GLY A 26 15.19 -4.83 2.44
CA GLY A 26 15.54 -3.43 2.71
C GLY A 26 14.37 -2.49 2.45
N CYS A 27 13.73 -2.57 1.27
CA CYS A 27 12.57 -1.74 0.92
C CYS A 27 11.46 -1.86 1.95
N VAL A 28 11.04 -3.09 2.25
CA VAL A 28 9.93 -3.34 3.20
C VAL A 28 10.28 -2.82 4.60
N VAL A 29 11.50 -3.10 5.09
CA VAL A 29 11.94 -2.65 6.41
C VAL A 29 12.03 -1.13 6.48
N SER A 30 12.57 -0.46 5.46
CA SER A 30 12.67 0.99 5.40
C SER A 30 11.29 1.64 5.36
N MET A 31 10.35 1.12 4.57
CA MET A 31 8.96 1.61 4.53
C MET A 31 8.25 1.45 5.87
N VAL A 32 8.35 0.27 6.52
CA VAL A 32 7.75 0.02 7.83
C VAL A 32 8.37 0.92 8.90
N HIS A 33 9.69 1.07 8.89
CA HIS A 33 10.38 1.95 9.82
C HIS A 33 9.96 3.41 9.63
N ALA A 34 9.86 3.89 8.39
CA ALA A 34 9.37 5.23 8.08
C ALA A 34 7.93 5.43 8.55
N LYS A 35 7.01 4.49 8.29
CA LYS A 35 5.61 4.57 8.73
C LYS A 35 5.48 4.60 10.26
N VAL A 36 6.30 3.85 10.99
CA VAL A 36 6.31 3.91 12.46
C VAL A 36 6.82 5.26 12.97
N ALA A 37 7.86 5.81 12.35
CA ALA A 37 8.38 7.13 12.72
C ALA A 37 7.34 8.24 12.48
N ASP A 38 6.63 8.16 11.36
CA ASP A 38 5.54 9.05 10.95
C ASP A 38 4.37 9.01 11.95
N ASN A 39 3.85 7.82 12.23
CA ASN A 39 2.79 7.60 13.23
C ASN A 39 3.17 8.14 14.62
N ILE A 40 4.45 8.10 15.02
CA ILE A 40 4.91 8.66 16.29
C ILE A 40 4.88 10.19 16.28
N ALA A 41 5.22 10.81 15.14
CA ALA A 41 5.23 12.25 14.96
C ALA A 41 3.81 12.82 14.96
N ASP A 42 2.86 12.12 14.33
CA ASP A 42 1.46 12.57 14.21
C ASP A 42 0.59 12.24 15.43
N ALA A 43 0.89 11.13 16.12
CA ALA A 43 0.11 10.72 17.27
C ALA A 43 0.36 11.63 18.50
N LYS A 44 -0.71 11.94 19.22
CA LYS A 44 -0.68 12.63 20.52
C LYS A 44 -0.99 11.68 21.68
N GLY A 45 -0.44 11.97 22.86
CA GLY A 45 -0.77 11.26 24.11
C GLY A 45 -0.46 9.75 24.10
N LEU A 46 -1.40 8.96 24.62
CA LEU A 46 -1.25 7.50 24.81
C LEU A 46 -1.01 6.72 23.51
N LYS A 47 -1.55 7.20 22.36
CA LYS A 47 -1.32 6.58 21.05
C LYS A 47 0.15 6.68 20.62
N SER A 48 0.80 7.83 20.84
CA SER A 48 2.24 8.01 20.59
C SER A 48 3.10 7.13 21.49
N ALA A 49 2.70 6.97 22.76
CA ALA A 49 3.39 6.09 23.70
C ALA A 49 3.34 4.61 23.26
N ALA A 50 2.20 4.14 22.75
CA ALA A 50 2.06 2.79 22.20
C ALA A 50 2.95 2.57 20.97
N TYR A 51 3.00 3.53 20.03
CA TYR A 51 3.87 3.41 18.85
C TYR A 51 5.36 3.41 19.21
N ARG A 52 5.78 4.17 20.22
CA ARG A 52 7.18 4.18 20.71
C ARG A 52 7.63 2.82 21.26
N ILE A 53 6.73 1.97 21.75
CA ILE A 53 7.05 0.60 22.18
C ILE A 53 7.42 -0.29 20.99
N THR A 54 6.87 -0.02 19.81
CA THR A 54 7.19 -0.77 18.59
C THR A 54 8.48 -0.30 17.91
N LEU A 55 8.90 0.94 18.18
CA LEU A 55 10.11 1.54 17.63
C LEU A 55 11.39 0.70 17.85
N PRO A 56 11.71 0.13 19.03
CA PRO A 56 12.91 -0.70 19.17
C PRO A 56 12.90 -1.97 18.30
N LEU A 57 11.72 -2.49 17.92
CA LEU A 57 11.60 -3.64 17.02
C LEU A 57 11.98 -3.27 15.59
N THR A 58 11.59 -2.07 15.14
CA THR A 58 11.84 -1.60 13.77
C THR A 58 13.16 -0.83 13.66
N ALA A 59 13.61 -0.13 14.69
CA ALA A 59 14.78 0.75 14.64
C ALA A 59 16.09 0.00 14.38
N ARG A 60 16.28 -1.20 14.94
CA ARG A 60 17.48 -1.99 14.67
C ARG A 60 17.51 -2.49 13.22
N ALA A 61 16.35 -2.95 12.73
CA ALA A 61 16.21 -3.42 11.35
C ALA A 61 16.30 -2.26 10.36
N GLY A 62 15.64 -1.14 10.64
CA GLY A 62 15.66 0.12 9.88
C GLY A 62 17.06 0.67 9.76
N LYS A 63 17.78 0.88 10.88
CA LYS A 63 19.19 1.32 10.85
C LYS A 63 20.10 0.41 10.03
N LYS A 64 19.83 -0.90 10.04
CA LYS A 64 20.57 -1.87 9.22
C LYS A 64 20.18 -1.79 7.74
N ALA A 65 18.90 -1.59 7.43
CA ALA A 65 18.44 -1.37 6.06
C ALA A 65 19.02 -0.07 5.50
N ASP A 66 18.98 1.01 6.27
CA ASP A 66 19.51 2.32 5.90
C ASP A 66 21.04 2.27 5.69
N SER A 67 21.77 1.47 6.48
CA SER A 67 23.22 1.32 6.28
C SER A 67 23.59 0.47 5.07
N LEU A 68 22.76 -0.53 4.72
CA LEU A 68 22.98 -1.40 3.57
C LEU A 68 22.47 -0.78 2.26
N PHE A 69 21.42 0.04 2.33
CA PHE A 69 20.72 0.64 1.20
C PHE A 69 20.38 2.11 1.48
N PRO A 70 21.38 3.01 1.61
CA PRO A 70 21.15 4.40 1.97
C PRO A 70 20.24 5.15 0.99
N VAL A 71 20.22 4.72 -0.28
CA VAL A 71 19.30 5.25 -1.30
C VAL A 71 17.84 5.02 -0.90
N LEU A 72 17.49 3.86 -0.33
CA LEU A 72 16.12 3.54 0.09
C LEU A 72 15.64 4.40 1.25
N ALA A 73 16.52 4.69 2.20
CA ALA A 73 16.24 5.61 3.30
C ALA A 73 15.92 7.02 2.78
N GLY A 74 16.72 7.50 1.82
CA GLY A 74 16.48 8.78 1.15
C GLY A 74 15.15 8.82 0.41
N VAL A 75 14.76 7.73 -0.26
CA VAL A 75 13.47 7.62 -0.94
C VAL A 75 12.29 7.74 0.04
N CYS A 76 12.33 7.05 1.18
CA CYS A 76 11.24 7.11 2.15
C CYS A 76 11.16 8.48 2.84
N GLN A 77 12.30 9.11 3.14
CA GLN A 77 12.33 10.45 3.74
C GLN A 77 11.79 11.51 2.77
N ASP A 78 12.17 11.42 1.48
CA ASP A 78 11.68 12.31 0.45
C ASP A 78 10.18 12.13 0.22
N MET A 79 9.69 10.88 0.23
CA MET A 79 8.26 10.56 0.19
C MET A 79 7.49 11.26 1.32
N ASN A 80 7.86 11.04 2.59
CA ASN A 80 7.15 11.65 3.73
C ASN A 80 7.22 13.18 3.68
N ARG A 81 8.37 13.75 3.31
CA ARG A 81 8.54 15.21 3.18
C ARG A 81 7.60 15.77 2.12
N GLN A 82 7.53 15.15 0.95
CA GLN A 82 6.65 15.60 -0.13
C GLN A 82 5.18 15.41 0.23
N GLN A 83 4.84 14.32 0.91
CA GLN A 83 3.49 14.06 1.42
C GLN A 83 3.01 15.20 2.33
N ALA A 84 3.83 15.60 3.31
CA ALA A 84 3.51 16.70 4.22
C ALA A 84 3.29 18.05 3.49
N VAL A 85 4.06 18.31 2.42
CA VAL A 85 3.88 19.51 1.59
C VAL A 85 2.55 19.48 0.85
N VAL A 86 2.23 18.33 0.26
CA VAL A 86 1.01 18.13 -0.53
C VAL A 86 -0.24 18.19 0.34
N GLU A 87 -0.21 17.64 1.56
CA GLU A 87 -1.35 17.68 2.49
C GLU A 87 -1.61 19.08 3.06
N ALA A 88 -0.57 19.90 3.19
CA ALA A 88 -0.68 21.28 3.64
C ALA A 88 -1.17 22.25 2.54
N ALA A 89 -1.08 21.85 1.27
CA ALA A 89 -1.47 22.70 0.16
C ALA A 89 -3.02 22.75 0.00
N PRO A 90 -3.61 23.94 -0.18
CA PRO A 90 -5.08 24.11 -0.17
C PRO A 90 -5.78 23.48 -1.39
N ASP A 91 -5.12 23.49 -2.55
CA ASP A 91 -5.70 23.10 -3.85
C ASP A 91 -5.08 21.81 -4.41
N THR A 92 -4.73 20.87 -3.52
CA THR A 92 -4.13 19.60 -3.91
C THR A 92 -5.09 18.75 -4.76
N SER A 93 -4.64 18.40 -5.96
CA SER A 93 -5.34 17.45 -6.83
C SER A 93 -5.12 16.00 -6.36
N LEU A 94 -6.02 15.08 -6.77
CA LEU A 94 -5.85 13.66 -6.50
C LEU A 94 -4.50 13.11 -6.99
N ASP A 95 -4.08 13.55 -8.18
CA ASP A 95 -2.83 13.11 -8.78
C ASP A 95 -1.63 13.62 -7.97
N ALA A 96 -1.65 14.90 -7.55
CA ALA A 96 -0.61 15.46 -6.70
C ALA A 96 -0.54 14.73 -5.34
N ALA A 97 -1.69 14.33 -4.79
CA ALA A 97 -1.80 13.58 -3.54
C ALA A 97 -1.13 12.19 -3.62
N ALA A 98 -1.24 11.51 -4.77
CA ALA A 98 -0.64 10.20 -4.99
C ALA A 98 0.85 10.25 -5.36
N GLU A 99 1.31 11.39 -5.88
CA GLU A 99 2.63 11.59 -6.48
C GLU A 99 3.81 11.15 -5.59
N PRO A 100 3.86 11.49 -4.28
CA PRO A 100 4.99 11.10 -3.43
C PRO A 100 5.15 9.58 -3.33
N SER A 101 4.03 8.87 -3.11
CA SER A 101 4.00 7.42 -2.98
C SER A 101 4.32 6.71 -4.30
N ALA A 102 3.80 7.24 -5.41
CA ALA A 102 4.04 6.74 -6.75
C ALA A 102 5.52 6.84 -7.13
N HIS A 103 6.14 8.00 -6.91
CA HIS A 103 7.56 8.20 -7.16
C HIS A 103 8.45 7.33 -6.27
N ALA A 104 8.09 7.17 -4.98
CA ALA A 104 8.86 6.34 -4.08
C ALA A 104 8.91 4.89 -4.57
N LEU A 105 7.75 4.31 -4.89
CA LEU A 105 7.68 2.93 -5.36
C LEU A 105 8.29 2.76 -6.76
N SER A 106 8.14 3.75 -7.63
CA SER A 106 8.83 3.81 -8.92
C SER A 106 10.35 3.68 -8.76
N LYS A 107 10.97 4.53 -7.93
CA LYS A 107 12.42 4.49 -7.65
C LYS A 107 12.87 3.13 -7.08
N MET A 108 12.06 2.52 -6.20
CA MET A 108 12.37 1.20 -5.64
C MET A 108 12.31 0.09 -6.69
N MET A 109 11.32 0.14 -7.58
CA MET A 109 11.14 -0.86 -8.63
C MET A 109 12.21 -0.73 -9.72
N THR A 110 12.57 0.48 -10.14
CA THR A 110 13.63 0.72 -11.14
C THR A 110 14.96 0.08 -10.74
N ALA A 111 15.31 0.11 -9.45
CA ALA A 111 16.55 -0.46 -8.94
C ALA A 111 16.59 -2.00 -8.91
N LEU A 112 15.51 -2.69 -9.29
CA LEU A 112 15.48 -4.15 -9.40
C LEU A 112 16.18 -4.68 -10.66
N SER A 113 16.46 -3.82 -11.64
CA SER A 113 17.16 -4.21 -12.88
C SER A 113 18.28 -3.24 -13.22
N GLU A 114 19.33 -3.76 -13.87
CA GLU A 114 20.40 -2.98 -14.49
C GLU A 114 20.15 -2.75 -15.99
N ASN A 115 19.16 -3.44 -16.56
CA ASN A 115 18.80 -3.29 -17.97
C ASN A 115 17.99 -1.99 -18.18
N PRO A 116 18.45 -1.05 -19.03
CA PRO A 116 17.76 0.24 -19.21
C PRO A 116 16.33 0.13 -19.73
N MET A 117 15.99 -0.91 -20.51
CA MET A 117 14.64 -1.14 -20.99
C MET A 117 13.73 -1.63 -19.87
N GLU A 118 14.17 -2.62 -19.10
CA GLU A 118 13.42 -3.11 -17.93
C GLU A 118 13.27 -2.02 -16.88
N GLN A 119 14.29 -1.19 -16.66
CA GLN A 119 14.23 -0.05 -15.74
C GLN A 119 13.08 0.90 -16.07
N ARG A 120 12.88 1.25 -17.35
CA ARG A 120 11.76 2.13 -17.77
C ARG A 120 10.40 1.47 -17.55
N ILE A 121 10.31 0.16 -17.78
CA ILE A 121 9.08 -0.60 -17.57
C ILE A 121 8.75 -0.66 -16.07
N LEU A 122 9.75 -0.98 -15.24
CA LEU A 122 9.65 -1.04 -13.78
C LEU A 122 9.37 0.34 -13.16
N GLU A 123 9.94 1.41 -13.73
CA GLU A 123 9.65 2.79 -13.36
C GLU A 123 8.16 3.10 -13.54
N ARG A 124 7.59 2.80 -14.72
CA ARG A 124 6.17 3.02 -15.00
C ARG A 124 5.27 2.13 -14.15
N PHE A 125 5.61 0.85 -14.06
CA PHE A 125 4.86 -0.11 -13.24
C PHE A 125 4.85 0.29 -11.77
N GLY A 126 6.02 0.62 -11.20
CA GLY A 126 6.14 1.04 -9.80
C GLY A 126 5.41 2.35 -9.51
N TYR A 127 5.44 3.31 -10.44
CA TYR A 127 4.66 4.54 -10.34
C TYR A 127 3.15 4.26 -10.25
N LEU A 128 2.63 3.45 -11.19
CA LEU A 128 1.20 3.13 -11.23
C LEU A 128 0.76 2.30 -10.02
N LEU A 129 1.61 1.38 -9.56
CA LEU A 129 1.34 0.60 -8.35
C LEU A 129 1.27 1.48 -7.11
N GLY A 130 2.20 2.44 -6.95
CA GLY A 130 2.20 3.35 -5.80
C GLY A 130 0.97 4.24 -5.80
N ARG A 131 0.63 4.81 -6.97
CA ARG A 131 -0.59 5.58 -7.19
C ARG A 131 -1.86 4.78 -6.88
N TRP A 132 -1.92 3.52 -7.33
CA TRP A 132 -3.06 2.64 -7.06
C TRP A 132 -3.20 2.34 -5.57
N ILE A 133 -2.10 2.01 -4.87
CA ILE A 133 -2.11 1.74 -3.42
C ILE A 133 -2.61 2.96 -2.66
N TYR A 134 -2.13 4.16 -2.99
CA TYR A 134 -2.55 5.39 -2.34
C TYR A 134 -4.06 5.65 -2.49
N PHE A 135 -4.61 5.48 -3.69
CA PHE A 135 -6.05 5.66 -3.90
C PHE A 135 -6.89 4.61 -3.18
N VAL A 136 -6.43 3.36 -3.10
CA VAL A 136 -7.12 2.31 -2.34
C VAL A 136 -7.17 2.65 -0.86
N ASP A 137 -6.05 3.10 -0.28
CA ASP A 137 -5.93 3.51 1.12
C ASP A 137 -6.90 4.67 1.41
N ALA A 138 -6.85 5.72 0.59
CA ALA A 138 -7.74 6.88 0.71
C ALA A 138 -9.24 6.54 0.53
N LEU A 139 -9.59 5.50 -0.22
CA LEU A 139 -10.99 5.05 -0.35
C LEU A 139 -11.44 4.16 0.82
N ASP A 140 -10.55 3.32 1.36
CA ASP A 140 -10.83 2.51 2.56
C ASP A 140 -11.07 3.44 3.76
N ASP A 141 -10.21 4.45 3.92
CA ASP A 141 -10.23 5.39 5.06
C ASP A 141 -11.22 6.56 4.91
N LEU A 142 -11.94 6.66 3.78
CA LEU A 142 -12.85 7.77 3.44
C LEU A 142 -13.80 8.21 4.58
N ASP A 143 -14.39 7.25 5.29
CA ASP A 143 -15.36 7.54 6.36
C ASP A 143 -14.68 7.93 7.67
N ASP A 144 -13.48 7.40 7.92
CA ASP A 144 -12.74 7.67 9.16
C ASP A 144 -12.01 9.00 9.06
N ASP A 145 -11.44 9.33 7.90
CA ASP A 145 -10.88 10.65 7.60
C ASP A 145 -11.94 11.76 7.72
N LEU A 146 -13.18 11.49 7.30
CA LEU A 146 -14.26 12.46 7.45
C LEU A 146 -14.60 12.71 8.93
N LYS A 147 -14.64 11.66 9.75
CA LYS A 147 -14.96 11.77 11.20
C LYS A 147 -13.85 12.45 11.97
N ASP A 148 -12.60 12.09 11.69
CA ASP A 148 -11.42 12.59 12.40
C ASP A 148 -10.93 13.94 11.82
N ASN A 149 -11.60 14.46 10.79
CA ASN A 149 -11.21 15.66 10.04
C ASN A 149 -9.77 15.54 9.51
N GLY A 150 -9.42 14.32 9.08
CA GLY A 150 -8.15 13.96 8.44
C GLY A 150 -8.09 14.45 6.99
N PHE A 151 -6.88 14.46 6.44
CA PHE A 151 -6.71 14.77 5.02
C PHE A 151 -7.15 13.57 4.18
N ASN A 152 -8.14 13.78 3.31
CA ASN A 152 -8.50 12.81 2.28
C ASN A 152 -8.67 13.51 0.92
N PRO A 153 -7.96 13.06 -0.13
CA PRO A 153 -7.92 13.77 -1.40
C PRO A 153 -9.26 13.62 -2.17
N PHE A 154 -10.04 12.56 -1.93
CA PHE A 154 -11.39 12.44 -2.50
C PHE A 154 -12.38 13.39 -1.81
N LEU A 155 -12.35 13.50 -0.48
CA LEU A 155 -13.20 14.47 0.24
C LEU A 155 -12.92 15.91 -0.21
N ARG A 156 -11.64 16.25 -0.41
CA ARG A 156 -11.21 17.56 -0.94
C ARG A 156 -11.76 17.80 -2.34
N LYS A 157 -11.54 16.87 -3.27
CA LYS A 157 -12.01 16.98 -4.67
C LYS A 157 -13.52 17.19 -4.76
N PHE A 158 -14.29 16.46 -3.95
CA PHE A 158 -15.75 16.54 -3.94
C PHE A 158 -16.30 17.61 -2.99
N GLN A 159 -15.42 18.38 -2.34
CA GLN A 159 -15.78 19.46 -1.40
C GLN A 159 -16.80 18.95 -0.37
N VAL A 160 -16.49 17.82 0.26
CA VAL A 160 -17.31 17.25 1.32
C VAL A 160 -16.86 17.86 2.63
N THR A 161 -17.72 18.64 3.26
CA THR A 161 -17.52 19.24 4.58
C THR A 161 -18.69 18.86 5.47
N GLY A 162 -18.43 18.21 6.60
CA GLY A 162 -19.47 17.74 7.53
C GLY A 162 -19.96 16.33 7.20
N GLU A 163 -21.28 16.14 7.11
CA GLU A 163 -21.86 14.81 6.92
C GLU A 163 -21.79 14.34 5.45
N MET A 164 -21.50 13.04 5.27
CA MET A 164 -21.52 12.40 3.96
C MET A 164 -22.95 11.95 3.63
N THR A 165 -23.51 12.46 2.53
CA THR A 165 -24.76 11.91 1.99
C THR A 165 -24.50 10.64 1.20
N ASP A 166 -25.48 9.75 1.13
CA ASP A 166 -25.36 8.49 0.38
C ASP A 166 -25.10 8.74 -1.11
N GLU A 167 -25.71 9.76 -1.71
CA GLU A 167 -25.47 10.08 -3.12
C GLU A 167 -24.04 10.54 -3.36
N LYS A 168 -23.49 11.36 -2.46
CA LYS A 168 -22.12 11.88 -2.59
C LYS A 168 -21.09 10.79 -2.38
N LYS A 169 -21.35 9.88 -1.42
CA LYS A 169 -20.55 8.68 -1.21
C LYS A 169 -20.53 7.78 -2.44
N GLN A 170 -21.70 7.53 -3.04
CA GLN A 170 -21.80 6.75 -4.28
C GLN A 170 -21.03 7.39 -5.43
N GLN A 171 -21.12 8.71 -5.59
CA GLN A 171 -20.34 9.45 -6.60
C GLN A 171 -18.83 9.31 -6.39
N ILE A 172 -18.35 9.45 -5.15
CA ILE A 172 -16.94 9.27 -4.81
C ILE A 172 -16.50 7.82 -5.09
N HIS A 173 -17.28 6.83 -4.67
CA HIS A 173 -16.96 5.42 -4.90
C HIS A 173 -16.94 5.07 -6.39
N GLN A 174 -17.90 5.56 -7.16
CA GLN A 174 -17.92 5.35 -8.62
C GLN A 174 -16.68 5.96 -9.26
N TYR A 175 -16.37 7.22 -8.95
CA TYR A 175 -15.19 7.89 -9.48
C TYR A 175 -13.89 7.20 -9.07
N GLY A 176 -13.78 6.80 -7.80
CA GLY A 176 -12.65 6.04 -7.27
C GLY A 176 -12.46 4.71 -7.98
N ARG A 177 -13.55 3.99 -8.25
CA ARG A 177 -13.52 2.73 -9.01
C ARG A 177 -13.03 2.91 -10.44
N GLU A 178 -13.52 3.95 -11.12
CA GLU A 178 -13.06 4.29 -12.48
C GLU A 178 -11.57 4.63 -12.49
N LEU A 179 -11.10 5.44 -11.53
CA LEU A 179 -9.70 5.82 -11.40
C LEU A 179 -8.78 4.63 -11.11
N LEU A 180 -9.20 3.74 -10.20
CA LEU A 180 -8.47 2.52 -9.88
C LEU A 180 -8.40 1.56 -11.07
N ASN A 181 -9.50 1.41 -11.83
CA ASN A 181 -9.54 0.57 -13.03
C ASN A 181 -8.61 1.09 -14.13
N ILE A 182 -8.62 2.39 -14.40
CA ILE A 182 -7.73 3.01 -15.40
C ILE A 182 -6.26 2.82 -14.98
N THR A 183 -5.95 3.09 -13.71
CA THR A 183 -4.59 2.92 -13.18
C THR A 183 -4.13 1.46 -13.25
N ALA A 184 -5.01 0.50 -12.91
CA ALA A 184 -4.72 -0.92 -12.99
C ALA A 184 -4.55 -1.41 -14.43
N ALA A 185 -5.36 -0.93 -15.38
CA ALA A 185 -5.24 -1.27 -16.79
C ALA A 185 -3.91 -0.78 -17.37
N GLU A 186 -3.49 0.44 -17.03
CA GLU A 186 -2.20 0.96 -17.47
C GLU A 186 -1.03 0.20 -16.81
N MET A 187 -1.18 -0.15 -15.54
CA MET A 187 -0.18 -0.95 -14.82
C MET A 187 -0.02 -2.34 -15.45
N ALA A 188 -1.13 -2.96 -15.85
CA ALA A 188 -1.12 -4.23 -16.56
C ALA A 188 -0.46 -4.11 -17.94
N ALA A 189 -0.68 -3.00 -18.66
CA ALA A 189 -0.02 -2.75 -19.94
C ALA A 189 1.50 -2.60 -19.78
N ALA A 190 1.97 -1.91 -18.72
CA ALA A 190 3.39 -1.85 -18.40
C ALA A 190 3.95 -3.23 -18.01
N TYR A 191 3.21 -3.98 -17.20
CA TYR A 191 3.59 -5.33 -16.74
C TYR A 191 3.81 -6.31 -17.90
N GLU A 192 2.96 -6.28 -18.93
CA GLU A 192 3.07 -7.18 -20.10
C GLU A 192 4.32 -6.93 -20.95
N LEU A 193 4.99 -5.78 -20.78
CA LEU A 193 6.28 -5.51 -21.43
C LEU A 193 7.46 -6.22 -20.73
N LEU A 194 7.27 -6.77 -19.52
CA LEU A 194 8.32 -7.49 -18.80
C LEU A 194 8.47 -8.92 -19.34
N GLU A 195 9.68 -9.29 -19.75
CA GLU A 195 10.01 -10.66 -20.17
C GLU A 195 10.23 -11.59 -18.95
N LEU A 196 9.14 -11.96 -18.29
CA LEU A 196 9.17 -12.77 -17.07
C LEU A 196 9.46 -14.26 -17.35
N LYS A 197 10.65 -14.71 -16.98
CA LYS A 197 11.08 -16.12 -17.15
C LYS A 197 10.59 -17.06 -16.05
N ARG A 198 10.28 -16.54 -14.86
CA ARG A 198 9.88 -17.32 -13.68
C ARG A 198 8.69 -16.66 -13.01
N PHE A 199 7.81 -17.48 -12.42
CA PHE A 199 6.66 -17.05 -11.62
C PHE A 199 5.63 -16.18 -12.35
N LYS A 200 5.62 -16.14 -13.70
CA LYS A 200 4.65 -15.35 -14.48
C LYS A 200 3.22 -15.63 -14.05
N SER A 201 2.82 -16.89 -13.91
CA SER A 201 1.45 -17.24 -13.48
C SER A 201 1.07 -16.70 -12.09
N ILE A 202 2.03 -16.60 -11.16
CA ILE A 202 1.79 -16.02 -9.83
C ILE A 202 1.61 -14.51 -9.96
N LEU A 203 2.48 -13.85 -10.74
CA LEU A 203 2.42 -12.42 -10.97
C LEU A 203 1.17 -12.02 -11.76
N ASP A 204 0.77 -12.81 -12.75
CA ASP A 204 -0.49 -12.65 -13.49
C ASP A 204 -1.68 -12.69 -12.53
N ASN A 205 -1.71 -13.65 -11.61
CA ASN A 205 -2.76 -13.71 -10.59
C ASN A 205 -2.75 -12.48 -9.68
N ILE A 206 -1.58 -11.94 -9.31
CA ILE A 206 -1.49 -10.74 -8.48
C ILE A 206 -2.03 -9.52 -9.24
N VAL A 207 -1.58 -9.30 -10.47
CA VAL A 207 -1.93 -8.13 -11.28
C VAL A 207 -3.39 -8.19 -11.73
N TYR A 208 -3.83 -9.31 -12.30
CA TYR A 208 -5.17 -9.39 -12.91
C TYR A 208 -6.27 -9.75 -11.92
N LEU A 209 -5.99 -10.59 -10.92
CA LEU A 209 -7.02 -11.04 -9.97
C LEU A 209 -6.86 -10.35 -8.61
N GLY A 210 -5.63 -10.21 -8.13
CA GLY A 210 -5.32 -9.67 -6.81
C GLY A 210 -5.68 -8.20 -6.64
N LEU A 211 -5.37 -7.36 -7.64
CA LEU A 211 -5.73 -5.95 -7.63
C LEU A 211 -7.25 -5.75 -7.64
N THR A 212 -7.94 -6.41 -8.57
CA THR A 212 -9.41 -6.36 -8.66
C THR A 212 -10.05 -6.85 -7.37
N ALA A 213 -9.62 -7.98 -6.83
CA ALA A 213 -10.16 -8.50 -5.56
C ALA A 213 -9.90 -7.57 -4.36
N SER A 214 -8.77 -6.85 -4.36
CA SER A 214 -8.45 -5.88 -3.32
C SER A 214 -9.32 -4.62 -3.43
N MET A 215 -9.53 -4.12 -4.65
CA MET A 215 -10.46 -3.03 -4.93
C MET A 215 -11.90 -3.41 -4.52
N GLU A 216 -12.39 -4.58 -4.92
CA GLU A 216 -13.73 -5.04 -4.53
C GLU A 216 -13.88 -5.16 -3.02
N ARG A 217 -12.83 -5.56 -2.30
CA ARG A 217 -12.86 -5.64 -0.84
C ARG A 217 -13.10 -4.28 -0.19
N VAL A 218 -12.48 -3.21 -0.68
CA VAL A 218 -12.69 -1.85 -0.14
C VAL A 218 -14.13 -1.41 -0.35
N PHE A 219 -14.67 -1.62 -1.57
CA PHE A 219 -16.06 -1.25 -1.86
C PHE A 219 -17.10 -2.17 -1.20
N SER A 220 -16.76 -3.44 -0.94
CA SER A 220 -17.67 -4.44 -0.34
C SER A 220 -17.63 -4.47 1.19
N ARG A 221 -16.50 -4.15 1.83
CA ARG A 221 -16.37 -4.09 3.30
C ARG A 221 -17.41 -3.16 3.92
N LYS A 222 -17.77 -2.11 3.22
CA LYS A 222 -18.75 -1.11 3.67
C LYS A 222 -20.21 -1.52 3.42
N ASN A 223 -20.49 -2.60 2.69
CA ASN A 223 -21.83 -3.20 2.55
C ASN A 223 -22.17 -4.22 3.65
N LYS A 224 -21.22 -4.54 4.55
CA LYS A 224 -21.49 -5.41 5.71
C LYS A 224 -21.59 -4.58 7.00
N ASN A 225 -22.75 -3.97 7.21
CA ASN A 225 -23.23 -3.72 8.57
C ASN A 225 -23.75 -5.06 9.15
N PRO A 226 -23.57 -5.35 10.45
CA PRO A 226 -23.66 -6.70 11.00
C PRO A 226 -25.11 -7.11 11.32
N GLN A 227 -25.84 -7.62 10.33
CA GLN A 227 -27.02 -8.46 10.56
C GLN A 227 -27.09 -9.57 9.50
N SER A 228 -26.51 -10.72 9.83
CA SER A 228 -26.90 -12.07 9.37
C SER A 228 -25.80 -13.05 9.76
N SER A 229 -25.57 -13.16 11.07
CA SER A 229 -25.04 -14.39 11.66
C SER A 229 -26.22 -15.15 12.25
N GLU A 230 -27.13 -15.63 11.41
CA GLU A 230 -28.12 -16.64 11.77
C GLU A 230 -28.62 -17.29 10.47
N ASP A 231 -28.82 -18.60 10.54
CA ASP A 231 -29.29 -19.52 9.51
C ASP A 231 -28.28 -20.06 8.47
N LEU A 232 -27.36 -20.88 8.98
CA LEU A 232 -27.07 -22.17 8.34
C LEU A 232 -27.29 -23.29 9.37
N SER A 233 -28.56 -23.65 9.61
CA SER A 233 -28.89 -24.98 10.13
C SER A 233 -29.13 -25.94 8.96
N PRO A 234 -28.64 -27.20 9.03
CA PRO A 234 -28.66 -28.11 7.90
C PRO A 234 -30.04 -28.77 7.76
N SER A 235 -30.78 -28.39 6.73
CA SER A 235 -32.02 -29.09 6.36
C SER A 235 -31.68 -30.47 5.80
N SER A 236 -31.92 -31.48 6.63
CA SER A 236 -32.27 -32.86 6.33
C SER A 236 -32.42 -33.23 4.85
N VAL A 237 -31.48 -34.04 4.36
CA VAL A 237 -31.70 -34.95 3.24
C VAL A 237 -32.68 -36.03 3.72
N SER A 238 -33.95 -35.95 3.32
CA SER A 238 -34.88 -37.08 3.43
C SER A 238 -34.73 -37.96 2.19
N LEU A 239 -34.31 -39.19 2.46
CA LEU A 239 -34.48 -40.35 1.58
C LEU A 239 -35.98 -40.62 1.38
N THR A 240 -36.42 -40.61 0.13
CA THR A 240 -37.43 -41.51 -0.46
C THR A 240 -37.22 -41.54 -1.96
#